data_AF-A0AAW1CP79-F1
#
_entry.id   AF-A0AAW1CP79-F1
#
_cell.length_a   1.000
_cell.length_b   1.000
_cell.length_c   1.000
_cell.angle_alpha   90.00
_cell.angle_beta   90.00
_cell.angle_gamma   90.00
#
_symmetry.space_group_name_H-M   'P 1'
#
loop_
_entity.id
_entity.type
_entity.pdbx_description
1 polymer ?
#
loop_
_entity_poly.entity_id
_entity_poly.type
_entity_poly.pdbx_seq_one_letter_code
_entity_poly.pdbx_strand_id
1 'polypeptide(L)'
;MVTPFKVNNEQNNKWTIWVKLVNGKIHLCTAEDDNQHTEIIAKHFQLLQNYLFVRKPILCHRQILPQLHYHFYQVYKLNIGNIQLIYPVEISGVKYDNTVTNVNDLIAADHVYCDIFKDGEFSPEIINYNPVWWSKAVLMKATKCFIGVYKEQDRISEIIQFTIDKFNETENYENLWSPKAAWNFLQATLIFIKESINNVKSELRNDCVWKVENFVNNNDFVTCQPLIRSIVGANVTYKPLPITALKF
;
A
#
# COMPACT_ATOMS: atom_id res chain seq x y z
N MET A 1 -30.41 0.26 -3.75
CA MET A 1 -29.45 1.06 -4.52
C MET A 1 -28.79 2.01 -3.54
N VAL A 2 -27.50 1.82 -3.27
CA VAL A 2 -26.73 2.70 -2.38
C VAL A 2 -25.98 3.66 -3.29
N THR A 3 -26.33 4.94 -3.26
CA THR A 3 -25.56 6.01 -3.89
C THR A 3 -24.19 6.10 -3.22
N PRO A 4 -23.06 6.11 -3.97
CA PRO A 4 -21.78 6.48 -3.38
C PRO A 4 -21.79 7.96 -3.02
N PHE A 5 -21.36 8.26 -1.80
CA PHE A 5 -21.27 9.61 -1.26
C PHE A 5 -20.31 10.49 -2.05
N LYS A 6 -20.65 11.79 -2.15
CA LYS A 6 -19.70 12.85 -2.47
C LYS A 6 -18.76 13.01 -1.28
N VAL A 7 -17.54 12.49 -1.40
CA VAL A 7 -16.43 12.96 -0.58
C VAL A 7 -16.07 14.35 -1.10
N ASN A 8 -16.49 15.40 -0.39
CA ASN A 8 -15.92 16.73 -0.57
C ASN A 8 -14.48 16.69 -0.05
N ASN A 9 -13.54 16.33 -0.91
CA ASN A 9 -12.15 16.73 -0.85
C ASN A 9 -11.65 16.80 -2.29
N GLU A 10 -11.09 17.96 -2.68
CA GLU A 10 -10.72 18.36 -4.04
C GLU A 10 -9.53 17.59 -4.65
N GLN A 11 -9.37 16.31 -4.31
CA GLN A 11 -8.51 15.38 -5.05
C GLN A 11 -9.24 14.05 -5.19
N ASN A 12 -10.00 13.90 -6.28
CA ASN A 12 -10.41 12.59 -6.76
C ASN A 12 -9.13 11.82 -7.11
N ASN A 13 -8.68 10.96 -6.19
CA ASN A 13 -7.48 10.14 -6.38
C ASN A 13 -7.74 9.12 -7.50
N LYS A 14 -7.51 9.58 -8.73
CA LYS A 14 -7.51 8.74 -9.92
C LYS A 14 -6.31 7.81 -9.83
N TRP A 15 -6.56 6.51 -9.92
CA TRP A 15 -5.52 5.51 -10.01
C TRP A 15 -5.70 4.65 -11.26
N THR A 16 -4.58 4.13 -11.78
CA THR A 16 -4.55 3.21 -12.91
C THR A 16 -3.74 1.97 -12.55
N ILE A 17 -4.32 0.80 -12.82
CA ILE A 17 -3.64 -0.49 -12.68
C ILE A 17 -3.63 -1.17 -14.04
N TRP A 18 -2.45 -1.60 -14.47
CA TRP A 18 -2.26 -2.47 -15.62
C TRP A 18 -2.36 -3.92 -15.21
N VAL A 19 -3.09 -4.70 -15.98
CA VAL A 19 -3.33 -6.11 -15.68
C VAL A 19 -2.91 -6.97 -16.86
N LYS A 20 -2.25 -8.09 -16.59
CA LYS A 20 -1.79 -9.03 -17.61
C LYS A 20 -1.96 -10.48 -17.16
N LEU A 21 -2.31 -11.34 -18.11
CA LEU A 21 -2.28 -12.79 -17.91
C LEU A 21 -0.90 -13.35 -18.25
N VAL A 22 -0.28 -14.06 -17.31
CA VAL A 22 1.00 -14.75 -17.51
C VAL A 22 0.89 -16.15 -16.89
N ASN A 23 1.09 -17.20 -17.69
CA ASN A 23 1.04 -18.60 -17.24
C ASN A 23 -0.23 -18.92 -16.43
N GLY A 24 -1.38 -18.43 -16.87
CA GLY A 24 -2.68 -18.62 -16.20
C GLY A 24 -2.88 -17.80 -14.92
N LYS A 25 -1.94 -16.93 -14.55
CA LYS A 25 -2.02 -16.03 -13.39
C LYS A 25 -2.27 -14.61 -13.83
N ILE A 26 -3.10 -13.89 -13.07
CA ILE A 26 -3.40 -12.48 -13.29
C ILE A 26 -2.39 -11.66 -12.50
N HIS A 27 -1.58 -10.88 -13.19
CA HIS A 27 -0.63 -9.94 -12.61
C HIS A 27 -1.23 -8.54 -12.61
N LEU A 28 -1.25 -7.90 -11.45
CA LEU A 28 -1.62 -6.50 -11.26
C LEU A 28 -0.32 -5.69 -11.14
N CYS A 29 -0.15 -4.68 -11.97
CA CYS A 29 1.00 -3.79 -12.00
C CYS A 29 0.49 -2.35 -11.91
N THR A 30 1.08 -1.53 -11.06
CA THR A 30 0.79 -0.10 -11.09
C THR A 30 1.26 0.47 -12.42
N ALA A 31 0.57 1.50 -12.92
CA ALA A 31 1.23 2.40 -13.87
C ALA A 31 2.48 2.98 -13.19
N GLU A 32 3.49 3.38 -13.96
CA GLU A 32 4.50 4.29 -13.43
C GLU A 32 3.77 5.58 -13.06
N ASP A 33 3.25 5.65 -11.84
CA ASP A 33 2.92 6.93 -11.26
C ASP A 33 4.25 7.62 -11.01
N ASP A 34 4.38 8.83 -11.53
CA ASP A 34 5.33 9.84 -11.08
C ASP A 34 5.03 10.12 -9.59
N ASN A 35 5.37 9.16 -8.72
CA ASN A 35 5.52 9.40 -7.31
C ASN A 35 6.79 10.25 -7.17
N GLN A 36 6.68 11.50 -7.58
CA GLN A 36 7.40 12.59 -6.98
C GLN A 36 6.92 12.64 -5.53
N HIS A 37 7.42 11.72 -4.70
CA HIS A 37 7.61 12.05 -3.31
C HIS A 37 8.41 13.33 -3.34
N THR A 38 7.76 14.46 -3.03
CA THR A 38 8.47 15.72 -2.92
C THR A 38 9.64 15.46 -1.98
N GLU A 39 10.82 15.94 -2.33
CA GLU A 39 12.07 15.71 -1.58
C GLU A 39 11.87 15.97 -0.07
N ILE A 40 10.96 16.89 0.25
CA ILE A 40 10.46 17.22 1.57
C ILE A 40 9.80 16.02 2.27
N ILE A 41 8.82 15.36 1.66
CA ILE A 41 8.13 14.19 2.26
C ILE A 41 9.13 13.06 2.49
N ALA A 42 9.98 12.78 1.50
CA ALA A 42 11.01 11.74 1.62
C ALA A 42 11.97 12.03 2.80
N LYS A 43 12.41 13.28 2.96
CA LYS A 43 13.28 13.71 4.05
C LYS A 43 12.64 13.54 5.44
N HIS A 44 11.37 13.95 5.60
CA HIS A 44 10.67 13.80 6.89
C HIS A 44 10.38 12.34 7.21
N PHE A 45 10.04 11.53 6.21
CA PHE A 45 9.82 10.11 6.40
C PHE A 45 11.10 9.40 6.85
N GLN A 46 12.24 9.75 6.22
CA GLN A 46 13.55 9.28 6.66
C GLN A 46 13.88 9.72 8.09
N LEU A 47 13.56 10.96 8.46
CA LEU A 47 13.77 11.48 9.82
C LEU A 47 12.95 10.68 10.85
N LEU A 48 11.68 10.38 10.55
CA LEU A 48 10.84 9.52 11.39
C LEU A 48 11.46 8.13 11.55
N GLN A 49 11.89 7.50 10.44
CA GLN A 49 12.52 6.18 10.47
C GLN A 49 13.77 6.18 11.35
N ASN A 50 14.59 7.23 11.29
CA ASN A 50 15.77 7.38 12.14
C ASN A 50 15.45 7.55 13.64
N TYR A 51 14.28 8.11 13.99
CA TYR A 51 13.84 8.20 15.38
C TYR A 51 13.30 6.87 15.92
N LEU A 52 12.64 6.09 15.07
CA LEU A 52 11.96 4.87 15.46
C LEU A 52 12.85 3.64 15.41
N PHE A 53 13.72 3.55 14.41
CA PHE A 53 14.45 2.34 14.07
C PHE A 53 15.93 2.46 14.38
N VAL A 54 16.48 1.38 14.94
CA VAL A 54 17.90 1.24 15.23
C VAL A 54 18.37 -0.11 14.72
N ARG A 55 19.61 -0.16 14.21
CA ARG A 55 20.26 -1.43 13.88
C ARG A 55 20.78 -2.08 15.17
N LYS A 56 20.26 -3.26 15.52
CA LYS A 56 20.87 -4.14 16.55
C LYS A 56 22.09 -4.89 15.95
N PRO A 57 23.10 -5.33 16.74
CA PRO A 57 23.09 -5.50 18.19
C PRO A 57 23.53 -4.27 18.99
N ILE A 58 22.91 -4.10 20.16
CA ILE A 58 23.19 -3.04 21.12
C ILE A 58 24.61 -3.22 21.67
N LEU A 59 25.55 -2.40 21.21
CA LEU A 59 26.66 -1.94 22.04
C LEU A 59 26.72 -0.41 21.91
N CYS A 60 26.00 0.23 22.83
CA CYS A 60 26.24 1.56 23.38
C CYS A 60 25.98 2.82 22.52
N HIS A 61 25.82 2.77 21.19
CA HIS A 61 25.57 4.01 20.42
C HIS A 61 24.41 3.89 19.43
N ARG A 62 23.45 4.82 19.50
CA ARG A 62 22.51 5.09 18.40
C ARG A 62 23.32 5.61 17.22
N GLN A 63 23.70 4.74 16.30
CA GLN A 63 24.20 5.19 15.00
C GLN A 63 23.00 5.65 14.17
N ILE A 64 22.91 6.97 13.96
CA ILE A 64 22.00 7.55 12.97
C ILE A 64 22.51 7.09 11.61
N LEU A 65 21.68 6.36 10.87
CA LEU A 65 22.08 5.81 9.58
C LEU A 65 22.17 6.94 8.54
N PRO A 66 23.32 7.14 7.88
CA PRO A 66 23.37 7.91 6.65
C PRO A 66 22.71 7.05 5.55
N GLN A 67 21.49 7.43 5.16
CA GLN A 67 20.67 6.84 4.09
C GLN A 67 20.33 5.34 4.26
N LEU A 68 19.03 5.06 4.43
CA LEU A 68 18.45 3.72 4.45
C LEU A 68 18.44 3.14 3.02
N HIS A 69 19.57 2.64 2.54
CA HIS A 69 19.66 1.96 1.23
C HIS A 69 19.09 0.53 1.23
N TYR A 70 18.55 0.06 2.35
CA TYR A 70 18.05 -1.30 2.49
C TYR A 70 16.55 -1.28 2.76
N HIS A 71 15.78 -1.61 1.73
CA HIS A 71 14.35 -1.87 1.83
C HIS A 71 14.15 -3.36 2.10
N PHE A 72 13.30 -3.69 3.07
CA PHE A 72 12.93 -5.06 3.38
C PHE A 72 11.54 -5.35 2.82
N TYR A 73 11.43 -6.32 1.92
CA TYR A 73 10.16 -6.74 1.36
C TYR A 73 9.77 -8.12 1.90
N GLN A 74 8.53 -8.26 2.34
CA GLN A 74 7.91 -9.54 2.67
C GLN A 74 6.81 -9.86 1.66
N VAL A 75 6.76 -11.11 1.22
CA VAL A 75 5.69 -11.58 0.34
C VAL A 75 4.61 -12.22 1.19
N TYR A 76 3.39 -11.69 1.07
CA TYR A 76 2.21 -12.23 1.73
C TYR A 76 1.35 -13.03 0.76
N LYS A 77 0.59 -13.94 1.37
CA LYS A 77 -0.47 -14.70 0.72
C LYS A 77 -1.73 -14.52 1.53
N LEU A 78 -2.78 -14.00 0.89
CA LEU A 78 -4.08 -13.70 1.49
C LEU A 78 -5.19 -14.32 0.65
N ASN A 79 -6.16 -14.93 1.31
CA ASN A 79 -7.39 -15.39 0.65
C ASN A 79 -8.48 -14.36 0.90
N ILE A 80 -9.07 -13.82 -0.18
CA ILE A 80 -10.20 -12.89 -0.16
C ILE A 80 -11.36 -13.59 -0.88
N GLY A 81 -12.29 -14.16 -0.11
CA GLY A 81 -13.29 -15.07 -0.65
C GLY A 81 -12.65 -16.27 -1.35
N ASN A 82 -12.93 -16.44 -2.65
CA ASN A 82 -12.35 -17.48 -3.50
C ASN A 82 -11.11 -17.01 -4.31
N ILE A 83 -10.61 -15.80 -4.06
CA ILE A 83 -9.44 -15.23 -4.73
C ILE A 83 -8.23 -15.33 -3.81
N GLN A 84 -7.13 -15.85 -4.34
CA GLN A 84 -5.85 -15.86 -3.66
C GLN A 84 -4.98 -14.73 -4.18
N LEU A 85 -4.70 -13.75 -3.32
CA LEU A 85 -3.81 -12.63 -3.61
C LEU A 85 -2.42 -12.92 -3.06
N ILE A 86 -1.40 -12.76 -3.90
CA ILE A 86 0.01 -12.81 -3.52
C ILE A 86 0.58 -11.44 -3.80
N TYR A 87 1.16 -10.79 -2.78
CA TYR A 87 1.60 -9.41 -2.89
C TYR A 87 2.86 -9.17 -2.05
N PRO A 88 3.87 -8.47 -2.60
CA PRO A 88 5.01 -7.97 -1.83
C PRO A 88 4.62 -6.69 -1.08
N VAL A 89 5.18 -6.52 0.11
CA VAL A 89 5.00 -5.33 0.94
C VAL A 89 6.35 -4.93 1.52
N GLU A 90 6.67 -3.65 1.46
CA GLU A 90 7.82 -3.09 2.17
C GLU A 90 7.52 -2.97 3.66
N ILE A 91 8.34 -3.57 4.51
CA ILE A 91 8.21 -3.49 5.95
C ILE A 91 9.04 -2.30 6.45
N SER A 92 8.39 -1.34 7.12
CA SER A 92 9.07 -0.17 7.69
C SER A 92 10.03 -0.55 8.81
N GLY A 93 9.62 -1.51 9.65
CA GLY A 93 10.45 -2.12 10.66
C GLY A 93 9.66 -3.14 11.49
N VAL A 94 10.29 -3.66 12.53
CA VAL A 94 9.70 -4.69 13.38
C VAL A 94 9.95 -4.40 14.86
N LYS A 95 9.00 -4.79 15.69
CA LYS A 95 9.18 -4.89 17.13
C LYS A 95 9.50 -6.36 17.45
N TYR A 96 10.69 -6.59 17.98
CA TYR A 96 11.11 -7.92 18.38
C TYR A 96 12.01 -7.83 19.61
N ASP A 97 11.75 -8.67 20.60
CA ASP A 97 12.55 -8.70 21.83
C ASP A 97 13.98 -9.16 21.52
N ASN A 98 14.10 -10.11 20.58
CA ASN A 98 15.37 -10.64 20.09
C ASN A 98 15.87 -9.86 18.86
N THR A 99 17.09 -10.15 18.41
CA THR A 99 17.60 -9.65 17.13
C THR A 99 17.00 -10.50 16.01
N VAL A 100 16.42 -9.87 14.99
CA VAL A 100 16.01 -10.57 13.77
C VAL A 100 17.28 -10.93 12.99
N THR A 101 17.62 -12.21 12.98
CA THR A 101 18.85 -12.72 12.35
C THR A 101 18.60 -13.54 11.10
N ASN A 102 17.36 -13.96 10.89
CA ASN A 102 16.94 -14.77 9.76
C ASN A 102 15.48 -14.45 9.36
N VAL A 103 15.02 -15.03 8.25
CA VAL A 103 13.66 -14.79 7.71
C VAL A 103 12.56 -15.32 8.63
N ASN A 104 12.79 -16.41 9.37
CA ASN A 104 11.79 -16.95 10.30
C ASN A 104 11.58 -16.04 11.50
N ASP A 105 12.65 -15.45 12.03
CA ASP A 105 12.57 -14.43 13.08
C ASP A 105 11.75 -13.22 12.59
N LEU A 106 11.96 -12.82 11.33
CA LEU A 106 11.22 -11.71 10.71
C LEU A 106 9.74 -12.04 10.60
N ILE A 107 9.39 -13.24 10.11
CA ILE A 107 8.00 -13.71 10.00
C ILE A 107 7.32 -13.78 11.38
N ALA A 108 8.08 -14.11 12.43
CA ALA A 108 7.57 -14.20 13.79
C ALA A 108 7.55 -12.84 14.52
N ALA A 109 8.14 -11.80 13.96
CA ALA A 109 8.22 -10.49 14.58
C ALA A 109 6.94 -9.68 14.39
N ASP A 110 6.66 -8.79 15.34
CA ASP A 110 5.55 -7.85 15.23
C ASP A 110 5.92 -6.76 14.21
N HIS A 111 5.30 -6.77 13.04
CA HIS A 111 5.56 -5.76 12.03
C HIS A 111 5.02 -4.39 12.42
N VAL A 112 5.69 -3.35 11.94
CA VAL A 112 5.34 -1.96 12.21
C VAL A 112 5.14 -1.22 10.90
N TYR A 113 4.05 -0.46 10.82
CA TYR A 113 3.81 0.51 9.76
C TYR A 113 4.22 1.92 10.20
N CYS A 114 4.81 2.69 9.29
CA CYS A 114 5.11 4.10 9.53
C CYS A 114 4.61 4.97 8.39
N ASP A 115 4.20 6.19 8.72
CA ASP A 115 3.86 7.23 7.75
C ASP A 115 4.10 8.63 8.34
N ILE A 116 3.96 9.66 7.53
CA ILE A 116 4.01 11.05 7.96
C ILE A 116 2.85 11.86 7.39
N PHE A 117 2.51 12.97 8.04
CA PHE A 117 1.61 13.97 7.48
C PHE A 117 1.94 15.37 8.00
N LYS A 118 1.52 16.39 7.26
CA LYS A 118 1.75 17.78 7.64
C LYS A 118 0.75 18.21 8.71
N ASP A 119 1.20 18.98 9.69
CA ASP A 119 0.33 19.58 10.70
C ASP A 119 -0.77 20.41 10.05
N GLY A 120 -2.01 20.19 10.49
CA GLY A 120 -3.20 20.78 9.89
C GLY A 120 -3.68 20.14 8.58
N GLU A 121 -3.00 19.13 8.03
CA GLU A 121 -3.43 18.43 6.80
C GLU A 121 -4.70 17.58 7.03
N PHE A 122 -4.78 16.93 8.18
CA PHE A 122 -5.90 16.05 8.52
C PHE A 122 -6.70 16.58 9.70
N SER A 123 -8.03 16.42 9.64
CA SER A 123 -8.90 16.67 10.78
C SER A 123 -8.61 15.67 11.91
N PRO A 124 -8.94 15.98 13.18
CA PRO A 124 -8.78 15.04 14.28
C PRO A 124 -9.48 13.69 14.05
N GLU A 125 -10.59 13.69 13.32
CA GLU A 125 -11.31 12.48 12.93
C GLU A 125 -10.48 11.61 11.98
N ILE A 126 -9.88 12.19 10.93
CA ILE A 126 -9.02 11.47 9.98
C ILE A 126 -7.72 11.01 10.66
N ILE A 127 -7.15 11.79 11.58
CA ILE A 127 -5.96 11.37 12.34
C ILE A 127 -6.29 10.13 13.18
N ASN A 128 -7.46 10.09 13.82
CA ASN A 128 -7.89 8.93 14.58
C ASN A 128 -8.34 7.76 13.70
N TYR A 129 -8.80 8.06 12.48
CA TYR A 129 -9.27 7.07 11.54
C TYR A 129 -8.92 7.41 10.09
N ASN A 130 -7.70 7.04 9.68
CA ASN A 130 -7.29 7.16 8.29
C ASN A 130 -7.44 5.79 7.59
N PRO A 131 -8.37 5.63 6.64
CA PRO A 131 -8.62 4.35 5.98
C PRO A 131 -7.41 3.89 5.15
N VAL A 132 -6.55 4.79 4.68
CA VAL A 132 -5.32 4.45 3.95
C VAL A 132 -4.28 3.86 4.90
N TRP A 133 -4.06 4.48 6.06
CA TRP A 133 -3.13 3.95 7.07
C TRP A 133 -3.59 2.58 7.57
N TRP A 134 -4.88 2.43 7.87
CA TRP A 134 -5.46 1.14 8.24
C TRP A 134 -5.24 0.10 7.14
N SER A 135 -5.59 0.41 5.88
CA SER A 135 -5.47 -0.55 4.76
C SER A 135 -4.03 -1.01 4.57
N LYS A 136 -3.07 -0.08 4.55
CA LYS A 136 -1.65 -0.40 4.41
C LYS A 136 -1.20 -1.29 5.58
N ALA A 137 -1.46 -0.86 6.81
CA ALA A 137 -0.99 -1.57 7.99
C ALA A 137 -1.57 -2.99 8.12
N VAL A 138 -2.86 -3.17 7.80
CA VAL A 138 -3.51 -4.49 7.74
C VAL A 138 -2.89 -5.38 6.67
N LEU A 139 -2.63 -4.85 5.47
CA LEU A 139 -1.96 -5.59 4.40
C LEU A 139 -0.51 -5.94 4.76
N MET A 140 0.18 -5.13 5.57
CA MET A 140 1.52 -5.48 6.09
C MET A 140 1.50 -6.45 7.28
N LYS A 141 0.31 -6.81 7.79
CA LYS A 141 0.12 -7.48 9.08
C LYS A 141 0.84 -6.76 10.23
N ALA A 142 0.89 -5.43 10.17
CA ALA A 142 1.46 -4.64 11.25
C ALA A 142 0.59 -4.77 12.51
N THR A 143 1.20 -4.75 13.69
CA THR A 143 0.46 -4.68 14.96
C THR A 143 0.36 -3.24 15.47
N LYS A 144 1.25 -2.38 14.99
CA LYS A 144 1.36 -0.96 15.37
C LYS A 144 1.61 -0.08 14.17
N CYS A 145 1.08 1.15 14.26
CA CYS A 145 1.36 2.23 13.33
C CYS A 145 1.99 3.39 14.08
N PHE A 146 3.06 3.97 13.54
CA PHE A 146 3.65 5.22 14.02
C PHE A 146 3.56 6.28 12.94
N ILE A 147 2.91 7.39 13.27
CA ILE A 147 2.64 8.47 12.33
C ILE A 147 3.35 9.73 12.81
N GLY A 148 4.30 10.23 12.02
CA GLY A 148 5.02 11.46 12.33
C GLY A 148 4.27 12.69 11.83
N VAL A 149 4.07 13.68 12.70
CA VAL A 149 3.52 15.00 12.34
C VAL A 149 4.67 15.95 12.06
N TYR A 150 4.65 16.66 10.93
CA TYR A 150 5.65 17.69 10.61
C TYR A 150 4.99 19.03 10.29
N LYS A 151 5.58 20.15 10.70
CA LYS A 151 5.01 21.50 10.45
C LYS A 151 5.66 22.16 9.23
N GLU A 152 6.94 22.46 9.37
CA GLU A 152 7.86 23.04 8.38
C GLU A 152 9.28 22.48 8.59
N GLN A 153 10.22 22.87 7.72
CA GLN A 153 11.50 22.20 7.42
C GLN A 153 12.21 21.52 8.61
N ASP A 154 12.54 20.25 8.37
CA ASP A 154 13.54 19.40 9.04
C ASP A 154 13.18 18.88 10.44
N ARG A 155 11.90 18.90 10.84
CA ARG A 155 11.50 18.36 12.14
C ARG A 155 10.15 17.65 12.14
N ILE A 156 10.13 16.48 12.78
CA ILE A 156 8.92 15.83 13.28
C ILE A 156 8.56 16.47 14.64
N SER A 157 7.39 17.10 14.73
CA SER A 157 6.90 17.74 15.96
C SER A 157 6.32 16.74 16.94
N GLU A 158 5.69 15.68 16.44
CA GLU A 158 5.01 14.66 17.23
C GLU A 158 5.06 13.30 16.53
N ILE A 159 5.07 12.22 17.30
CA ILE A 159 4.88 10.86 16.80
C ILE A 159 3.66 10.27 17.49
N ILE A 160 2.62 9.99 16.70
CA ILE A 160 1.38 9.40 17.18
C ILE A 160 1.45 7.89 16.97
N GLN A 161 1.13 7.10 18.01
CA GLN A 161 1.09 5.64 17.93
C GLN A 161 -0.36 5.14 17.94
N PHE A 162 -0.66 4.22 17.03
CA PHE A 162 -1.94 3.50 16.96
C PHE A 162 -1.70 1.99 17.03
N THR A 163 -2.64 1.27 17.64
CA THR A 163 -2.80 -0.17 17.42
C THR A 163 -3.76 -0.39 16.25
N ILE A 164 -3.65 -1.53 15.57
CA ILE A 164 -4.62 -1.87 14.51
C ILE A 164 -6.04 -2.00 15.05
N ASP A 165 -6.20 -2.51 16.27
CA ASP A 165 -7.52 -2.64 16.89
C ASP A 165 -8.23 -1.30 17.03
N LYS A 166 -7.50 -0.22 17.36
CA LYS A 166 -8.06 1.13 17.44
C LYS A 166 -8.67 1.58 16.10
N PHE A 167 -8.08 1.19 14.98
CA PHE A 167 -8.65 1.49 13.67
C PHE A 167 -9.90 0.65 13.34
N ASN A 168 -10.12 -0.49 14.01
CA ASN A 168 -11.30 -1.33 13.78
C ASN A 168 -12.54 -0.86 14.55
N GLU A 169 -12.38 -0.03 15.59
CA GLU A 169 -13.48 0.53 16.42
C GLU A 169 -14.34 1.59 15.70
N THR A 170 -14.12 1.79 14.41
CA THR A 170 -14.50 2.97 13.63
C THR A 170 -15.72 2.75 12.73
N GLU A 171 -16.48 1.68 12.96
CA GLU A 171 -17.77 1.43 12.27
C GLU A 171 -18.77 2.60 12.40
N ASN A 172 -18.49 3.59 13.26
CA ASN A 172 -19.36 4.70 13.62
C ASN A 172 -19.09 6.03 12.90
N TYR A 173 -18.09 6.15 12.02
CA TYR A 173 -17.83 7.41 11.30
C TYR A 173 -18.56 7.42 9.93
N GLU A 174 -19.73 8.07 9.87
CA GLU A 174 -20.59 8.07 8.66
C GLU A 174 -19.92 8.61 7.38
N ASN A 175 -18.88 9.45 7.53
CA ASN A 175 -18.20 10.11 6.41
C ASN A 175 -16.94 9.38 5.93
N LEU A 176 -16.54 8.28 6.56
CA LEU A 176 -15.31 7.56 6.25
C LEU A 176 -15.63 6.11 5.87
N TRP A 177 -14.84 5.54 4.96
CA TRP A 177 -14.98 4.14 4.58
C TRP A 177 -14.70 3.25 5.78
N SER A 178 -15.65 2.42 6.19
CA SER A 178 -15.41 1.44 7.25
C SER A 178 -14.43 0.34 6.79
N PRO A 179 -13.74 -0.35 7.72
CA PRO A 179 -12.85 -1.47 7.40
C PRO A 179 -13.54 -2.54 6.53
N LYS A 180 -14.79 -2.83 6.87
CA LYS A 180 -15.65 -3.78 6.15
C LYS A 180 -15.98 -3.31 4.74
N ALA A 181 -16.30 -2.04 4.55
CA ALA A 181 -16.57 -1.48 3.22
C ALA A 181 -15.34 -1.55 2.32
N ALA A 182 -14.15 -1.22 2.86
CA ALA A 182 -12.88 -1.31 2.14
C ALA A 182 -12.56 -2.75 1.70
N TRP A 183 -12.74 -3.73 2.60
CA TRP A 183 -12.56 -5.15 2.25
C TRP A 183 -13.53 -5.62 1.17
N ASN A 184 -14.81 -5.27 1.30
CA ASN A 184 -15.84 -5.64 0.32
C ASN A 184 -15.54 -5.05 -1.05
N PHE A 185 -15.09 -3.80 -1.11
CA PHE A 185 -14.69 -3.15 -2.36
C PHE A 185 -13.50 -3.86 -2.99
N LEU A 186 -12.43 -4.12 -2.23
CA LEU A 186 -11.27 -4.86 -2.73
C LEU A 186 -11.68 -6.23 -3.30
N GLN A 187 -12.52 -6.97 -2.60
CA GLN A 187 -13.04 -8.26 -3.07
C GLN A 187 -13.83 -8.09 -4.39
N ALA A 188 -14.78 -7.16 -4.42
CA ALA A 188 -15.61 -6.91 -5.60
C ALA A 188 -14.77 -6.49 -6.81
N THR A 189 -13.76 -5.63 -6.61
CA THR A 189 -12.84 -5.19 -7.67
C THR A 189 -12.02 -6.35 -8.22
N LEU A 190 -11.48 -7.22 -7.36
CA LEU A 190 -10.71 -8.38 -7.81
C LEU A 190 -11.56 -9.38 -8.59
N ILE A 191 -12.81 -9.60 -8.15
CA ILE A 191 -13.79 -10.43 -8.87
C ILE A 191 -14.10 -9.82 -10.23
N PHE A 192 -14.42 -8.52 -10.26
CA PHE A 192 -14.72 -7.78 -11.49
C PHE A 192 -13.57 -7.86 -12.51
N ILE A 193 -12.32 -7.68 -12.08
CA ILE A 193 -11.15 -7.82 -12.96
C ILE A 193 -11.06 -9.23 -13.52
N LYS A 194 -11.20 -10.25 -12.68
CA LYS A 194 -11.13 -11.66 -13.07
C LYS A 194 -12.23 -12.03 -14.07
N GLU A 195 -13.46 -11.61 -13.83
CA GLU A 195 -14.59 -11.81 -14.74
C GLU A 195 -14.38 -11.09 -16.06
N SER A 196 -13.92 -9.84 -16.03
CA SER A 196 -13.62 -9.05 -17.24
C SER A 196 -12.58 -9.72 -18.14
N ILE A 197 -11.54 -10.32 -17.55
CA ILE A 197 -10.53 -11.10 -18.29
C ILE A 197 -11.14 -12.38 -18.87
N ASN A 198 -11.98 -13.08 -18.10
CA ASN A 198 -12.60 -14.33 -18.52
C ASN A 198 -13.67 -14.14 -19.61
N ASN A 199 -14.28 -12.95 -19.71
CA ASN A 199 -15.26 -12.64 -20.75
C ASN A 199 -14.62 -12.44 -22.14
N VAL A 200 -13.31 -12.22 -22.21
CA VAL A 200 -12.57 -12.22 -23.48
C VAL A 200 -12.39 -13.67 -23.97
N LYS A 201 -12.50 -13.93 -25.27
CA LYS A 201 -12.26 -15.27 -25.85
C LYS A 201 -10.86 -15.76 -25.48
N SER A 202 -10.72 -17.03 -25.07
CA SER A 202 -9.46 -17.62 -24.58
C SER A 202 -8.29 -17.43 -25.54
N GLU A 203 -8.55 -17.53 -26.85
CA GLU A 203 -7.59 -17.35 -27.94
C GLU A 203 -6.95 -15.95 -27.95
N LEU A 204 -7.69 -14.91 -27.51
CA LEU A 204 -7.27 -13.52 -27.55
C LEU A 204 -6.67 -13.03 -26.22
N ARG A 205 -6.90 -13.75 -25.11
CA ARG A 205 -6.52 -13.28 -23.76
C ARG A 205 -5.03 -13.02 -23.60
N ASN A 206 -4.19 -13.87 -24.19
CA ASN A 206 -2.73 -13.75 -24.05
C ASN A 206 -2.15 -12.55 -24.82
N ASP A 207 -2.90 -12.03 -25.80
CA ASP A 207 -2.53 -10.87 -26.61
C ASP A 207 -3.08 -9.56 -26.04
N CYS A 208 -3.86 -9.63 -24.95
CA CYS A 208 -4.42 -8.48 -24.27
C CYS A 208 -3.60 -8.07 -23.03
N VAL A 209 -3.59 -6.77 -22.77
CA VAL A 209 -3.38 -6.18 -21.45
C VAL A 209 -4.66 -5.45 -21.07
N TRP A 210 -4.98 -5.37 -19.79
CA TRP A 210 -6.16 -4.65 -19.33
C TRP A 210 -5.75 -3.41 -18.56
N LYS A 211 -6.47 -2.32 -18.80
CA LYS A 211 -6.33 -1.09 -18.03
C LYS A 211 -7.51 -0.98 -17.07
N VAL A 212 -7.22 -0.87 -15.78
CA VAL A 212 -8.22 -0.71 -14.72
C VAL A 212 -8.08 0.70 -14.13
N GLU A 213 -9.17 1.46 -14.12
CA GLU A 213 -9.21 2.85 -13.61
C GLU A 213 -10.50 3.08 -12.81
N ASN A 214 -10.43 3.83 -11.70
CA ASN A 214 -11.59 4.17 -10.85
C ASN A 214 -12.27 5.50 -11.18
N PHE A 215 -11.67 6.31 -12.04
CA PHE A 215 -12.18 7.65 -12.32
C PHE A 215 -12.09 7.93 -13.81
N VAL A 216 -13.25 7.88 -14.47
CA VAL A 216 -13.38 8.08 -15.92
C VAL A 216 -14.48 9.11 -16.17
N ASN A 217 -14.15 10.18 -16.91
CA ASN A 217 -15.09 11.23 -17.30
C ASN A 217 -15.84 11.87 -16.11
N ASN A 218 -15.12 12.19 -15.02
CA ASN A 218 -15.67 12.80 -13.80
C ASN A 218 -16.70 11.97 -13.03
N ASN A 219 -16.76 10.66 -13.31
CA ASN A 219 -17.63 9.74 -12.61
C ASN A 219 -16.80 8.73 -11.81
N ASP A 220 -17.30 8.39 -10.62
CA ASP A 220 -16.71 7.42 -9.71
C ASP A 220 -17.22 6.01 -10.05
N PHE A 221 -16.50 5.33 -10.95
CA PHE A 221 -16.73 3.92 -11.26
C PHE A 221 -15.45 3.23 -11.72
N VAL A 222 -15.34 1.93 -11.41
CA VAL A 222 -14.21 1.11 -11.85
C VAL A 222 -14.46 0.55 -13.24
N THR A 223 -13.53 0.78 -14.16
CA THR A 223 -13.51 0.17 -15.50
C THR A 223 -12.42 -0.87 -15.61
N CYS A 224 -12.58 -1.83 -16.53
CA CYS A 224 -11.54 -2.79 -16.91
C CYS A 224 -11.58 -2.96 -18.43
N GLN A 225 -10.67 -2.29 -19.14
CA GLN A 225 -10.68 -2.20 -20.60
C GLN A 225 -9.60 -3.11 -21.20
N PRO A 226 -9.95 -4.08 -22.06
CA PRO A 226 -8.96 -4.87 -22.78
C PRO A 226 -8.32 -4.02 -23.88
N LEU A 227 -7.00 -4.09 -23.98
CA LEU A 227 -6.20 -3.41 -24.99
C LEU A 227 -5.28 -4.42 -25.67
N ILE A 228 -5.20 -4.36 -26.99
CA ILE A 228 -4.35 -5.28 -27.77
C ILE A 228 -2.90 -4.85 -27.61
N ARG A 229 -2.04 -5.77 -27.16
CA ARG A 229 -0.64 -5.49 -26.80
C ARG A 229 0.19 -4.93 -27.94
N SER A 230 -0.06 -5.34 -29.18
CA SER A 230 0.62 -4.82 -30.37
C SER A 230 0.26 -3.36 -30.68
N ILE A 231 -0.88 -2.86 -30.21
CA ILE A 231 -1.38 -1.50 -30.46
C ILE A 231 -0.86 -0.52 -29.39
N VAL A 232 -0.77 -0.96 -28.12
CA VAL A 232 -0.34 -0.11 -27.00
C VAL A 232 1.19 0.09 -26.96
N GLY A 233 1.94 -0.68 -27.74
CA GLY A 233 3.41 -0.65 -27.78
C GLY A 233 4.04 -1.41 -26.60
N ALA A 234 5.26 -1.91 -26.78
CA ALA A 234 6.01 -2.70 -25.81
C ALA A 234 6.44 -1.93 -24.53
N ASN A 235 6.00 -0.68 -24.36
CA ASN A 235 6.46 0.28 -23.34
C ASN A 235 5.63 0.25 -22.04
N VAL A 236 4.80 -0.78 -21.81
CA VAL A 236 4.40 -1.08 -20.42
C VAL A 236 5.64 -1.63 -19.73
N THR A 237 6.46 -0.74 -19.18
CA THR A 237 7.73 -1.09 -18.53
C THR A 237 7.43 -1.83 -17.25
N TYR A 238 7.52 -3.15 -17.29
CA TYR A 238 7.45 -3.99 -16.10
C TYR A 238 8.76 -3.83 -15.35
N LYS A 239 8.78 -3.03 -14.27
CA LYS A 239 9.82 -3.19 -13.24
C LYS A 239 9.34 -4.28 -12.27
N PRO A 240 9.87 -5.52 -12.35
CA PRO A 240 9.81 -6.36 -11.17
C PRO A 240 10.44 -5.54 -10.03
N LEU A 241 9.76 -5.46 -8.88
CA LEU A 241 10.40 -4.95 -7.67
C LEU A 241 11.73 -5.70 -7.52
N PRO A 242 12.84 -5.02 -7.19
CA PRO A 242 14.11 -5.68 -6.98
C PRO A 242 13.96 -6.63 -5.79
N ILE A 243 13.58 -7.88 -6.07
CA ILE A 243 13.69 -8.98 -5.13
C ILE A 243 15.17 -9.33 -5.14
N THR A 244 15.95 -8.58 -4.37
CA THR A 244 17.23 -9.09 -3.91
C THR A 244 16.87 -10.26 -2.99
N ALA A 245 16.76 -11.46 -3.56
CA ALA A 245 16.72 -12.66 -2.77
C ALA A 245 18.00 -12.64 -1.93
N LEU A 246 17.86 -12.38 -0.63
CA LEU A 246 18.94 -12.60 0.30
C LEU A 246 19.22 -14.12 0.23
N LYS A 247 20.26 -14.50 -0.51
CA LYS A 247 20.89 -15.80 -0.36
C LYS A 247 21.55 -15.77 1.02
N PHE A 248 20.92 -16.42 1.97
CA PHE A 248 21.54 -16.82 3.23
C PHE A 248 21.95 -18.28 3.12
#